data_AF-A0A4U9TQ42-F1
#
_entry.id   AF-A0A4U9TQ42-F1
#
_cell.length_a   1.000
_cell.length_b   1.000
_cell.length_c   1.000
_cell.angle_alpha   90.00
_cell.angle_beta   90.00
_cell.angle_gamma   90.00
#
_symmetry.space_group_name_H-M   'P 1'
#
loop_
_entity.id
_entity.type
_entity.pdbx_description
1 polymer ?
#
loop_
_entity_poly.entity_id
_entity_poly.type
_entity_poly.pdbx_seq_one_letter_code
_entity_poly.pdbx_strand_id
1 'polypeptide(L)'
;MFRCKPLRPTKKAIRFYQRHFDVARVVLPRVLSMHQVKQLSRTSPVPLEVFAFGSLCIMAEGRCYLSSYLTGESPNTVGACSPARFVRWQQTPQGMESRLNDVLIDRYQDGENAGYPTLCKGRYLVDNVLYHPLEEPTSLNTLELLPELLAANIASVKIEGRQRSPAYVSQVARVWRQAIDRCMANPAGYQADAAWMETLGAMSEGTQTTLGAYHRKWQ
;
A
#
# COMPACT_ATOMS: atom_id res chain seq x y z
N MET A 1 -8.81 -2.11 21.96
CA MET A 1 -7.78 -1.05 21.83
C MET A 1 -8.10 -0.18 20.62
N PHE A 2 -8.54 1.06 20.81
CA PHE A 2 -8.94 1.96 19.71
C PHE A 2 -7.72 2.46 18.93
N ARG A 3 -7.79 2.39 17.59
CA ARG A 3 -6.75 2.88 16.67
C ARG A 3 -7.29 4.06 15.86
N CYS A 4 -6.45 5.04 15.56
CA CYS A 4 -6.81 6.17 14.68
C CYS A 4 -5.80 6.32 13.54
N LYS A 5 -6.26 6.78 12.38
CA LYS A 5 -5.43 7.15 11.22
C LYS A 5 -5.67 8.62 10.85
N PRO A 6 -4.97 9.58 11.49
CA PRO A 6 -5.14 11.00 11.20
C PRO A 6 -4.59 11.35 9.82
N LEU A 7 -5.25 12.28 9.11
CA LEU A 7 -4.82 12.78 7.80
C LEU A 7 -3.45 13.46 7.86
N ARG A 8 -3.20 14.24 8.92
CA ARG A 8 -1.89 14.86 9.21
C ARG A 8 -1.46 14.52 10.64
N PRO A 9 -0.59 13.52 10.84
CA PRO A 9 -0.16 13.10 12.16
C PRO A 9 0.86 14.08 12.74
N THR A 10 0.41 15.06 13.52
CA THR A 10 1.29 15.90 14.36
C THR A 10 1.22 15.46 15.81
N LYS A 11 2.25 15.78 16.62
CA LYS A 11 2.23 15.56 18.07
C LYS A 11 0.95 16.09 18.74
N LYS A 12 0.50 17.28 18.32
CA LYS A 12 -0.72 17.92 18.85
C LYS A 12 -1.97 17.11 18.47
N ALA A 13 -2.08 16.70 17.21
CA ALA A 13 -3.20 15.89 16.74
C ALA A 13 -3.26 14.53 17.47
N ILE A 14 -2.12 13.83 17.61
CA ILE A 14 -2.07 12.55 18.31
C ILE A 14 -2.49 12.71 19.79
N ARG A 15 -2.01 13.75 20.46
CA ARG A 15 -2.38 14.04 21.86
C ARG A 15 -3.87 14.36 22.00
N PHE A 16 -4.44 15.08 21.04
CA PHE A 16 -5.88 15.35 21.01
C PHE A 16 -6.67 14.04 20.93
N TYR A 17 -6.31 13.15 19.99
CA TYR A 17 -6.97 11.85 19.87
C TYR A 17 -6.80 10.96 21.10
N GLN A 18 -5.61 10.95 21.71
CA GLN A 18 -5.38 10.21 22.95
C GLN A 18 -6.25 10.73 24.10
N ARG A 19 -6.29 12.06 24.32
CA ARG A 19 -6.98 12.66 25.47
C ARG A 19 -8.50 12.62 25.39
N HIS A 20 -9.06 12.71 24.19
CA HIS A 20 -10.50 12.87 24.01
C HIS A 20 -11.20 11.60 23.51
N PHE A 21 -10.44 10.63 23.00
CA PHE A 21 -11.01 9.42 22.37
C PHE A 21 -10.29 8.13 22.80
N ASP A 22 -9.42 8.18 23.82
CA ASP A 22 -8.67 7.04 24.35
C ASP A 22 -7.95 6.22 23.27
N VAL A 23 -7.48 6.91 22.22
CA VAL A 23 -6.72 6.27 21.14
C VAL A 23 -5.40 5.77 21.71
N ALA A 24 -5.19 4.47 21.60
CA ALA A 24 -4.04 3.80 22.21
C ALA A 24 -2.95 3.43 21.18
N ARG A 25 -3.22 3.59 19.88
CA ARG A 25 -2.23 3.45 18.81
C ARG A 25 -2.63 4.29 17.60
N VAL A 26 -1.65 4.88 16.93
CA VAL A 26 -1.87 5.67 15.71
C VAL A 26 -1.26 4.97 14.50
N VAL A 27 -2.08 4.79 13.46
CA VAL A 27 -1.64 4.29 12.15
C VAL A 27 -1.21 5.48 11.30
N LEU A 28 0.06 5.50 10.89
CA LEU A 28 0.60 6.58 10.06
C LEU A 28 0.13 6.44 8.60
N PRO A 29 -0.12 7.55 7.90
CA PRO A 29 -0.38 7.51 6.47
C PRO A 29 0.91 7.19 5.69
N ARG A 30 0.76 6.59 4.52
CA ARG A 30 1.85 6.04 3.67
C ARG A 30 2.66 7.13 2.95
N VAL A 31 2.48 8.39 3.31
CA VAL A 31 3.08 9.57 2.65
C VAL A 31 4.21 10.19 3.47
N LEU A 32 4.46 9.70 4.69
CA LEU A 32 5.56 10.17 5.52
C LEU A 32 6.87 9.51 5.10
N SER A 33 7.95 10.29 5.07
CA SER A 33 9.30 9.75 4.94
C SER A 33 9.75 9.06 6.23
N MET A 34 10.77 8.21 6.14
CA MET A 34 11.30 7.53 7.32
C MET A 34 11.84 8.52 8.38
N HIS A 35 12.43 9.63 7.94
CA HIS A 35 12.85 10.71 8.83
C HIS A 35 11.67 11.29 9.62
N GLN A 36 10.55 11.59 8.94
CA GLN A 36 9.33 12.09 9.59
C GLN A 36 8.73 11.08 10.55
N VAL A 37 8.73 9.79 10.18
CA VAL A 37 8.29 8.69 11.06
C VAL A 37 9.14 8.65 12.33
N LYS A 38 10.48 8.70 12.22
CA LYS A 38 11.40 8.75 13.38
C LYS A 38 11.15 9.97 14.26
N GLN A 39 11.02 11.15 13.66
CA GLN A 39 10.77 12.40 14.40
C GLN A 39 9.46 12.34 15.19
N LEU A 40 8.41 11.81 14.56
CA LEU A 40 7.10 11.66 15.20
C LEU A 40 7.14 10.61 16.32
N SER A 41 7.81 9.47 16.08
CA SER A 41 7.94 8.41 17.08
C SER A 41 8.58 8.89 18.38
N ARG A 42 9.64 9.71 18.30
CA ARG A 42 10.32 10.30 19.48
C ARG A 42 9.40 11.14 20.38
N THR A 43 8.32 11.70 19.83
CA THR A 43 7.47 12.66 20.55
C THR A 43 6.03 12.19 20.72
N SER A 44 5.67 11.06 20.10
CA SER A 44 4.33 10.50 20.13
C SER A 44 4.01 10.01 21.54
N PRO A 45 2.88 10.42 22.15
CA PRO A 45 2.48 9.92 23.46
C PRO A 45 1.85 8.51 23.41
N VAL A 46 1.70 7.93 22.21
CA VAL A 46 1.16 6.58 22.00
C VAL A 46 1.98 5.83 20.95
N PRO A 47 1.99 4.48 20.99
CA PRO A 47 2.64 3.67 19.97
C PRO A 47 2.18 3.98 18.54
N LEU A 48 3.11 3.86 17.59
CA LEU A 48 2.86 4.08 16.18
C LEU A 48 2.81 2.75 15.41
N GLU A 49 1.94 2.70 14.40
CA GLU A 49 1.82 1.62 13.43
C GLU A 49 2.07 2.17 12.03
N VAL A 50 2.83 1.44 11.23
CA VAL A 50 3.17 1.85 9.85
C VAL A 50 2.68 0.82 8.84
N PHE A 51 2.38 1.25 7.63
CA PHE A 51 2.11 0.34 6.54
C PHE A 51 3.41 -0.19 5.94
N ALA A 52 3.48 -1.50 5.72
CA ALA A 52 4.73 -2.20 5.42
C ALA A 52 4.68 -3.05 4.14
N PHE A 53 3.53 -3.64 3.80
CA PHE A 53 3.41 -4.40 2.57
C PHE A 53 2.02 -4.33 1.91
N GLY A 54 2.03 -4.24 0.59
CA GLY A 54 0.86 -4.40 -0.28
C GLY A 54 0.63 -3.22 -1.21
N SER A 55 -0.39 -3.34 -2.07
CA SER A 55 -0.75 -2.36 -3.11
C SER A 55 -0.72 -0.91 -2.59
N LEU A 56 0.12 -0.09 -3.22
CA LEU A 56 0.11 1.34 -2.95
C LEU A 56 -1.11 1.97 -3.59
N CYS A 57 -1.72 2.87 -2.83
CA CYS A 57 -2.86 3.65 -3.28
C CYS A 57 -2.42 5.10 -3.28
N ILE A 58 -2.58 5.78 -4.42
CA ILE A 58 -2.54 7.23 -4.46
C ILE A 58 -3.86 7.73 -3.85
N MET A 59 -3.86 7.93 -2.53
CA MET A 59 -4.89 8.71 -1.85
C MET A 59 -4.58 10.22 -1.96
N ALA A 60 -4.08 10.68 -3.10
CA ALA A 60 -3.95 12.10 -3.40
C ALA A 60 -5.29 12.59 -3.97
N GLU A 61 -5.84 13.64 -3.36
CA GLU A 61 -6.87 14.51 -3.96
C GLU A 61 -8.13 13.81 -4.48
N GLY A 62 -8.79 13.01 -3.64
CA GLY A 62 -10.14 12.54 -3.97
C GLY A 62 -10.22 11.65 -5.21
N ARG A 63 -9.12 11.06 -5.69
CA ARG A 63 -9.11 10.16 -6.86
C ARG A 63 -10.03 8.94 -6.70
N CYS A 64 -10.29 8.52 -5.45
CA CYS A 64 -11.33 7.52 -5.16
C CYS A 64 -12.75 7.98 -5.53
N TYR A 65 -12.98 9.29 -5.66
CA TYR A 65 -14.23 9.84 -6.20
C TYR A 65 -14.41 9.49 -7.68
N LEU A 66 -13.32 9.39 -8.44
CA LEU A 66 -13.40 8.95 -9.83
C LEU A 66 -13.87 7.50 -9.93
N SER A 67 -13.45 6.65 -8.98
CA SER A 67 -14.04 5.31 -8.84
C SER A 67 -15.55 5.39 -8.59
N SER A 68 -16.00 6.25 -7.67
CA SER A 68 -17.45 6.47 -7.44
C SER A 68 -18.18 6.94 -8.68
N TYR A 69 -17.56 7.83 -9.46
CA TYR A 69 -18.12 8.32 -10.72
C TYR A 69 -18.29 7.20 -11.74
N LEU A 70 -17.29 6.32 -11.87
CA LEU A 70 -17.34 5.21 -12.83
C LEU A 70 -18.26 4.07 -12.40
N THR A 71 -18.33 3.76 -11.11
CA THR A 71 -19.02 2.56 -10.60
C THR A 71 -20.40 2.88 -10.00
N GLY A 72 -20.69 4.15 -9.74
CA GLY A 72 -21.84 4.57 -8.93
C GLY A 72 -21.68 4.26 -7.43
N GLU A 73 -20.53 3.75 -7.01
CA GLU A 73 -20.32 3.25 -5.65
C GLU A 73 -19.10 3.86 -4.98
N SER A 74 -19.28 4.37 -3.77
CA SER A 74 -18.20 4.95 -2.99
C SER A 74 -17.23 3.86 -2.50
N PRO A 75 -15.92 3.96 -2.81
CA PRO A 75 -14.92 3.07 -2.23
C PRO A 75 -14.87 3.13 -0.70
N ASN A 76 -15.36 4.21 -0.10
CA ASN A 76 -15.42 4.35 1.36
C ASN A 76 -16.53 3.49 1.99
N THR A 77 -17.61 3.19 1.26
CA THR A 77 -18.72 2.35 1.75
C THR A 77 -18.55 0.90 1.34
N VAL A 78 -18.15 0.66 0.09
CA VAL A 78 -17.97 -0.68 -0.49
C VAL A 78 -16.61 -1.27 -0.18
N GLY A 79 -15.64 -0.41 0.13
CA GLY A 79 -14.32 -0.83 0.56
C GLY A 79 -13.35 -1.22 -0.56
N ALA A 80 -13.68 -0.95 -1.83
CA ALA A 80 -12.82 -1.17 -2.99
C ALA A 80 -12.98 -0.07 -4.04
N CYS A 81 -11.87 0.30 -4.69
CA CYS A 81 -11.87 1.28 -5.78
C CYS A 81 -12.47 0.71 -7.08
N SER A 82 -12.36 -0.60 -7.27
CA SER A 82 -12.93 -1.32 -8.40
C SER A 82 -13.65 -2.56 -7.87
N PRO A 83 -14.93 -2.47 -7.50
CA PRO A 83 -15.68 -3.64 -7.08
C PRO A 83 -15.71 -4.69 -8.19
N ALA A 84 -15.44 -5.96 -7.84
CA ALA A 84 -15.25 -7.04 -8.81
C ALA A 84 -16.42 -7.21 -9.80
N ARG A 85 -17.66 -6.89 -9.41
CA ARG A 85 -18.85 -6.94 -10.27
C ARG A 85 -18.79 -6.01 -11.49
N PHE A 86 -18.05 -4.91 -11.38
CA PHE A 86 -17.85 -3.92 -12.45
C PHE A 86 -16.58 -4.19 -13.25
N VAL A 87 -15.73 -5.11 -12.79
CA VAL A 87 -14.52 -5.48 -13.50
C VAL A 87 -14.86 -6.42 -14.65
N ARG A 88 -14.29 -6.17 -15.82
CA ARG A 88 -14.37 -7.05 -16.99
C ARG A 88 -12.99 -7.28 -17.57
N TRP A 89 -12.73 -8.52 -17.93
CA TRP A 89 -11.55 -8.94 -18.69
C TRP A 89 -12.03 -9.45 -20.04
N GLN A 90 -11.49 -8.91 -21.13
CA GLN A 90 -11.95 -9.19 -22.48
C GLN A 90 -10.75 -9.43 -23.40
N GLN A 91 -10.68 -10.62 -24.01
CA GLN A 91 -9.69 -10.87 -25.04
C GLN A 91 -10.13 -10.16 -26.33
N THR A 92 -9.27 -9.33 -26.88
CA THR A 92 -9.48 -8.62 -28.15
C THR A 92 -8.34 -8.94 -29.13
N PRO A 93 -8.49 -8.65 -30.44
CA PRO A 93 -7.39 -8.77 -31.40
C PRO A 93 -6.14 -7.95 -31.04
N GLN A 94 -6.28 -6.93 -30.19
CA GLN A 94 -5.21 -6.04 -29.78
C GLN A 94 -4.54 -6.46 -28.46
N GLY A 95 -5.06 -7.48 -27.79
CA GLY A 95 -4.59 -7.97 -26.48
C GLY A 95 -5.71 -8.16 -25.46
N MET A 96 -5.34 -8.49 -24.23
CA MET A 96 -6.27 -8.63 -23.11
C MET A 96 -6.63 -7.26 -22.55
N GLU A 97 -7.88 -6.85 -22.66
CA GLU A 97 -8.37 -5.60 -22.07
C GLU A 97 -8.89 -5.81 -20.65
N SER A 98 -8.49 -4.93 -19.75
CA SER A 98 -9.08 -4.78 -18.43
C SER A 98 -9.96 -3.54 -18.40
N ARG A 99 -11.20 -3.69 -17.95
CA ARG A 99 -12.20 -2.64 -17.98
C ARG A 99 -12.88 -2.50 -16.62
N LEU A 100 -13.28 -1.28 -16.30
CA LEU A 100 -14.13 -0.94 -15.17
C LEU A 100 -15.42 -0.33 -15.71
N ASN A 101 -16.52 -1.07 -15.60
CA ASN A 101 -17.71 -0.85 -16.43
C ASN A 101 -17.32 -0.80 -17.91
N ASP A 102 -17.73 0.26 -18.61
CA ASP A 102 -17.48 0.43 -20.04
C ASP A 102 -16.18 1.19 -20.32
N VAL A 103 -15.38 1.52 -19.29
CA VAL A 103 -14.12 2.26 -19.45
C VAL A 103 -12.94 1.29 -19.56
N LEU A 104 -12.16 1.45 -20.62
CA LEU A 104 -10.87 0.76 -20.78
C LEU A 104 -9.88 1.30 -19.75
N ILE A 105 -9.40 0.44 -18.87
CA ILE A 105 -8.37 0.79 -17.88
C ILE A 105 -6.99 0.49 -18.44
N ASP A 106 -6.83 -0.67 -19.07
CA ASP A 106 -5.54 -1.11 -19.58
C ASP A 106 -5.71 -2.21 -20.64
N ARG A 107 -4.70 -2.39 -21.49
CA ARG A 107 -4.60 -3.45 -22.48
C ARG A 107 -3.23 -4.13 -22.42
N TYR A 108 -3.24 -5.42 -22.11
CA TYR A 108 -2.05 -6.22 -21.90
C TYR A 108 -1.72 -7.08 -23.12
N GLN A 109 -0.42 -7.21 -23.41
CA GLN A 109 0.08 -8.18 -24.40
C GLN A 109 0.28 -9.57 -23.76
N ASP A 110 0.46 -10.60 -24.59
CA ASP A 110 0.70 -11.95 -24.10
C ASP A 110 1.98 -12.01 -23.24
N GLY A 111 1.84 -12.57 -22.03
CA GLY A 111 2.93 -12.66 -21.05
C GLY A 111 3.17 -11.40 -20.21
N GLU A 112 2.44 -10.30 -20.46
CA GLU A 112 2.49 -9.11 -19.62
C GLU A 112 1.69 -9.32 -18.31
N ASN A 113 2.26 -8.88 -17.19
CA ASN A 113 1.58 -8.97 -15.90
C ASN A 113 0.46 -7.94 -15.80
N ALA A 114 -0.78 -8.43 -15.68
CA ALA A 114 -1.93 -7.57 -15.54
C ALA A 114 -2.11 -7.07 -14.10
N GLY A 115 -2.27 -5.75 -13.95
CA GLY A 115 -2.64 -5.13 -12.68
C GLY A 115 -4.14 -5.29 -12.39
N TYR A 116 -4.56 -5.08 -11.14
CA TYR A 116 -6.00 -5.06 -10.86
C TYR A 116 -6.60 -3.77 -11.46
N PRO A 117 -7.71 -3.84 -12.22
CA PRO A 117 -8.20 -2.73 -13.04
C PRO A 117 -8.76 -1.61 -12.16
N THR A 118 -7.86 -0.74 -11.72
CA THR A 118 -8.15 0.43 -10.91
C THR A 118 -7.90 1.65 -11.76
N LEU A 119 -8.87 2.57 -11.80
CA LEU A 119 -8.76 3.76 -12.64
C LEU A 119 -7.44 4.51 -12.45
N CYS A 120 -6.96 4.66 -11.22
CA CYS A 120 -5.71 5.36 -10.94
C CYS A 120 -4.43 4.60 -11.34
N LYS A 121 -4.55 3.38 -11.87
CA LYS A 121 -3.41 2.52 -12.24
C LYS A 121 -3.42 2.09 -13.71
N GLY A 122 -4.41 2.55 -14.48
CA GLY A 122 -4.51 2.25 -15.90
C GLY A 122 -3.45 2.97 -16.75
N ARG A 123 -3.28 2.51 -17.99
CA ARG A 123 -2.52 3.21 -19.04
C ARG A 123 -3.47 4.05 -19.88
N TYR A 124 -3.18 5.34 -20.03
CA TYR A 124 -4.00 6.27 -20.79
C TYR A 124 -3.16 7.01 -21.84
N LEU A 125 -3.79 7.32 -22.97
CA LEU A 125 -3.18 8.13 -24.02
C LEU A 125 -3.30 9.61 -23.63
N VAL A 126 -2.18 10.24 -23.28
CA VAL A 126 -2.08 11.67 -22.96
C VAL A 126 -1.06 12.28 -23.90
N ASP A 127 -1.46 13.30 -24.67
CA ASP A 127 -0.61 13.95 -25.67
C ASP A 127 0.07 12.96 -26.63
N ASN A 128 -0.68 11.95 -27.09
CA ASN A 128 -0.23 10.84 -27.94
C ASN A 128 0.82 9.90 -27.32
N VAL A 129 1.05 9.97 -26.01
CA VAL A 129 1.91 9.04 -25.28
C VAL A 129 1.06 8.13 -24.40
N LEU A 130 1.24 6.82 -24.54
CA LEU A 130 0.59 5.82 -23.69
C LEU A 130 1.48 5.51 -22.48
N TYR A 131 1.03 5.87 -21.28
CA TYR A 131 1.75 5.60 -20.03
C TYR A 131 0.77 5.58 -18.85
N HIS A 132 1.27 5.42 -17.62
CA HIS A 132 0.48 5.56 -16.39
C HIS A 132 0.54 7.03 -15.91
N PRO A 133 -0.40 7.92 -16.28
CA PRO A 133 -0.36 9.32 -15.87
C PRO A 133 -0.65 9.56 -14.40
N LEU A 134 -1.15 8.54 -13.69
CA LEU A 134 -1.58 8.65 -12.30
C LEU A 134 -0.62 7.92 -11.37
N GLU A 135 -0.66 6.58 -11.33
CA GLU A 135 0.31 5.73 -10.64
C GLU A 135 0.58 4.47 -11.47
N GLU A 136 1.77 3.93 -11.37
CA GLU A 136 2.04 2.57 -11.82
C GLU A 136 1.45 1.51 -10.86
N PRO A 137 1.05 0.33 -11.35
CA PRO A 137 0.61 -0.76 -10.50
C PRO A 137 1.79 -1.33 -9.70
N THR A 138 2.05 -0.76 -8.52
CA THR A 138 3.14 -1.17 -7.62
C THR A 138 2.67 -1.44 -6.19
N SER A 139 3.41 -2.29 -5.48
CA SER A 139 3.23 -2.57 -4.05
C SER A 139 4.31 -1.90 -3.20
N LEU A 140 3.95 -1.48 -1.99
CA LEU A 140 4.95 -1.17 -0.98
C LEU A 140 5.57 -2.48 -0.48
N ASN A 141 6.88 -2.52 -0.30
CA ASN A 141 7.55 -3.57 0.45
C ASN A 141 8.68 -2.99 1.31
N THR A 142 8.48 -2.90 2.62
CA THR A 142 9.46 -2.33 3.55
C THR A 142 10.19 -3.40 4.38
N LEU A 143 10.28 -4.64 3.90
CA LEU A 143 10.89 -5.74 4.65
C LEU A 143 12.34 -5.40 5.05
N GLU A 144 13.10 -4.81 4.13
CA GLU A 144 14.49 -4.37 4.36
C GLU A 144 14.61 -3.25 5.40
N LEU A 145 13.55 -2.46 5.61
CA LEU A 145 13.54 -1.36 6.57
C LEU A 145 13.20 -1.81 8.00
N LEU A 146 13.01 -3.13 8.24
CA LEU A 146 12.68 -3.67 9.56
C LEU A 146 13.63 -3.20 10.68
N PRO A 147 14.98 -3.20 10.51
CA PRO A 147 15.89 -2.72 11.56
C PRO A 147 15.67 -1.24 11.88
N GLU A 148 15.42 -0.44 10.86
CA GLU A 148 15.19 1.00 11.00
C GLU A 148 13.85 1.30 11.68
N LEU A 149 12.80 0.54 11.33
CA LEU A 149 11.48 0.61 11.98
C LEU A 149 11.54 0.18 13.45
N LEU A 150 12.30 -0.89 13.74
CA LEU A 150 12.52 -1.37 15.10
C LEU A 150 13.27 -0.32 15.93
N ALA A 151 14.37 0.22 15.42
CA ALA A 151 15.13 1.29 16.07
C ALA A 151 14.31 2.58 16.27
N ALA A 152 13.33 2.81 15.40
CA ALA A 152 12.39 3.91 15.52
C ALA A 152 11.23 3.64 16.50
N ASN A 153 11.25 2.55 17.27
CA ASN A 153 10.18 2.17 18.22
C ASN A 153 8.78 2.05 17.56
N ILE A 154 8.72 1.62 16.31
CA ILE A 154 7.44 1.32 15.66
C ILE A 154 6.89 0.01 16.22
N ALA A 155 5.71 0.11 16.84
CA ALA A 155 5.14 -1.00 17.62
C ALA A 155 4.42 -2.05 16.77
N SER A 156 4.05 -1.70 15.54
CA SER A 156 3.33 -2.61 14.64
C SER A 156 3.56 -2.23 13.19
N VAL A 157 3.59 -3.25 12.34
CA VAL A 157 3.47 -3.10 10.90
C VAL A 157 2.06 -3.49 10.46
N LYS A 158 1.60 -2.91 9.37
CA LYS A 158 0.32 -3.18 8.73
C LYS A 158 0.54 -3.70 7.32
N ILE A 159 -0.15 -4.77 6.99
CA ILE A 159 -0.09 -5.47 5.70
C ILE A 159 -1.47 -5.38 5.05
N GLU A 160 -1.52 -5.17 3.73
CA GLU A 160 -2.78 -5.20 2.97
C GLU A 160 -3.26 -6.64 2.78
N GLY A 161 -4.46 -6.93 3.30
CA GLY A 161 -5.11 -8.23 3.17
C GLY A 161 -6.56 -8.14 2.71
N ARG A 162 -7.09 -6.94 2.46
CA ARG A 162 -8.48 -6.80 2.02
C ARG A 162 -8.65 -7.44 0.64
N GLN A 163 -9.70 -8.25 0.49
CA GLN A 163 -10.02 -8.93 -0.78
C GLN A 163 -8.86 -9.81 -1.31
N ARG A 164 -8.03 -10.34 -0.41
CA ARG A 164 -6.97 -11.30 -0.74
C ARG A 164 -7.39 -12.71 -0.31
N SER A 165 -6.86 -13.71 -1.01
CA SER A 165 -7.14 -15.11 -0.70
C SER A 165 -6.53 -15.51 0.66
N PRO A 166 -7.08 -16.53 1.34
CA PRO A 166 -6.45 -17.07 2.55
C PRO A 166 -5.01 -17.52 2.33
N ALA A 167 -4.68 -18.05 1.14
CA ALA A 167 -3.33 -18.45 0.76
C ALA A 167 -2.36 -17.24 0.73
N TYR A 168 -2.75 -16.13 0.09
CA TYR A 168 -1.98 -14.89 0.11
C TYR A 168 -1.74 -14.42 1.54
N VAL A 169 -2.79 -14.34 2.36
CA VAL A 169 -2.69 -13.81 3.73
C VAL A 169 -1.76 -14.68 4.58
N SER A 170 -1.89 -16.00 4.48
CA SER A 170 -1.05 -16.96 5.20
C SER A 170 0.44 -16.82 4.81
N GLN A 171 0.74 -16.73 3.52
CA GLN A 171 2.11 -16.66 3.03
C GLN A 171 2.78 -15.32 3.38
N VAL A 172 2.10 -14.19 3.15
CA VAL A 172 2.63 -12.87 3.52
C VAL A 172 2.83 -12.77 5.04
N ALA A 173 1.86 -13.22 5.84
CA ALA A 173 1.99 -13.20 7.30
C ALA A 173 3.16 -14.07 7.78
N ARG A 174 3.37 -15.24 7.18
CA ARG A 174 4.50 -16.12 7.49
C ARG A 174 5.84 -15.46 7.20
N VAL A 175 6.00 -14.89 6.01
CA VAL A 175 7.23 -14.18 5.61
C VAL A 175 7.51 -13.03 6.59
N TRP A 176 6.52 -12.18 6.86
CA TRP A 176 6.70 -11.06 7.78
C TRP A 176 6.99 -11.51 9.21
N ARG A 177 6.35 -12.57 9.71
CA ARG A 177 6.64 -13.12 11.03
C ARG A 177 8.09 -13.58 11.14
N GLN A 178 8.56 -14.39 10.18
CA GLN A 178 9.95 -14.86 10.14
C GLN A 178 10.95 -13.70 10.06
N ALA A 179 10.66 -12.69 9.24
CA ALA A 179 11.50 -11.50 9.11
C ALA A 179 11.56 -10.68 10.40
N ILE A 180 10.44 -10.47 11.08
CA ILE A 180 10.40 -9.76 12.37
C ILE A 180 11.16 -10.57 13.44
N ASP A 181 10.96 -11.88 13.52
CA ASP A 181 11.66 -12.74 14.49
C ASP A 181 13.18 -12.70 14.28
N ARG A 182 13.63 -12.80 13.01
CA ARG A 182 15.04 -12.68 12.64
C ARG A 182 15.61 -11.30 13.02
N CYS A 183 14.87 -10.24 12.71
CA CYS A 183 15.29 -8.87 13.04
C CYS A 183 15.37 -8.64 14.55
N MET A 184 14.40 -9.15 15.33
CA MET A 184 14.41 -9.01 16.79
C MET A 184 15.56 -9.78 17.46
N ALA A 185 15.94 -10.93 16.90
CA ALA A 185 17.05 -11.74 17.42
C ALA A 185 18.43 -11.10 17.15
N ASN A 186 18.62 -10.50 15.98
CA ASN A 186 19.85 -9.81 15.62
C ASN A 186 19.57 -8.60 14.70
N PRO A 187 19.23 -7.42 15.26
CA PRO A 187 18.92 -6.24 14.46
C PRO A 187 20.09 -5.76 13.59
N ALA A 188 21.31 -5.82 14.13
CA ALA A 188 22.51 -5.31 13.45
C ALA A 188 22.95 -6.20 12.28
N GLY A 189 22.70 -7.51 12.36
CA GLY A 189 22.98 -8.47 11.30
C GLY A 189 21.77 -8.82 10.42
N TYR A 190 20.65 -8.11 10.55
CA TYR A 190 19.46 -8.42 9.77
C TYR A 190 19.68 -8.15 8.28
N GLN A 191 19.31 -9.13 7.46
CA GLN A 191 19.20 -9.00 6.01
C GLN A 191 17.90 -9.68 5.57
N ALA A 192 17.21 -9.05 4.62
CA ALA A 192 16.03 -9.63 4.00
C ALA A 192 16.44 -10.87 3.20
N ASP A 193 15.76 -11.99 3.45
CA ASP A 193 16.00 -13.23 2.72
C ASP A 193 15.58 -13.09 1.26
N ALA A 194 16.41 -13.55 0.32
CA ALA A 194 16.09 -13.50 -1.10
C ALA A 194 14.79 -14.25 -1.42
N ALA A 195 14.55 -15.39 -0.76
CA ALA A 195 13.33 -16.17 -0.95
C ALA A 195 12.08 -15.43 -0.44
N TRP A 196 12.21 -14.59 0.60
CA TRP A 196 11.14 -13.73 1.07
C TRP A 196 10.84 -12.62 0.06
N MET A 197 11.88 -11.99 -0.49
CA MET A 197 11.72 -10.93 -1.48
C MET A 197 11.08 -11.45 -2.76
N GLU A 198 11.48 -12.62 -3.24
CA GLU A 198 10.84 -13.30 -4.37
C GLU A 198 9.37 -13.62 -4.08
N THR A 199 9.09 -14.22 -2.91
CA THR A 199 7.72 -14.53 -2.48
C THR A 199 6.83 -13.29 -2.46
N LEU A 200 7.30 -12.19 -1.84
CA LEU A 200 6.55 -10.94 -1.76
C LEU A 200 6.43 -10.25 -3.13
N GLY A 201 7.45 -10.36 -3.98
CA GLY A 201 7.45 -9.85 -5.34
C GLY A 201 6.38 -10.53 -6.21
N ALA A 202 6.30 -11.86 -6.16
CA ALA A 202 5.27 -12.63 -6.87
C ALA A 202 3.83 -12.28 -6.43
N MET A 203 3.67 -11.74 -5.22
CA MET A 203 2.39 -11.31 -4.66
C MET A 203 2.10 -9.82 -4.86
N SER A 204 3.04 -9.08 -5.43
CA SER A 204 2.94 -7.64 -5.59
C SER A 204 2.18 -7.28 -6.85
N GLU A 205 1.48 -6.16 -6.80
CA GLU A 205 0.76 -5.65 -7.96
C GLU A 205 1.76 -5.31 -9.06
N GLY A 206 1.44 -5.70 -10.30
CA GLY A 206 2.36 -5.55 -11.43
C GLY A 206 3.71 -6.27 -11.24
N THR A 207 3.85 -7.16 -10.25
CA THR A 207 5.12 -7.79 -9.82
C THR A 207 6.23 -6.79 -9.46
N GLN A 208 5.85 -5.56 -9.14
CA GLN A 208 6.80 -4.49 -8.81
C GLN A 208 6.64 -4.06 -7.36
N THR A 209 7.77 -3.73 -6.72
CA THR A 209 7.77 -3.19 -5.37
C THR A 209 8.53 -1.88 -5.28
N THR A 210 8.14 -1.05 -4.32
CA THR A 210 8.79 0.22 -4.01
C THR A 210 8.86 0.42 -2.50
N LEU A 211 9.81 1.26 -2.06
CA LEU A 211 9.84 1.80 -0.70
C LEU A 211 8.91 3.01 -0.53
N GLY A 212 8.31 3.51 -1.62
CA GLY A 212 7.39 4.64 -1.60
C GLY A 212 8.00 5.88 -0.92
N ALA A 213 7.22 6.51 -0.04
CA ALA A 213 7.66 7.72 0.66
C ALA A 213 8.86 7.51 1.60
N TYR A 214 9.13 6.28 2.06
CA TYR A 214 10.23 6.02 3.00
C TYR A 214 11.61 6.34 2.40
N HIS A 215 11.77 6.20 1.09
CA HIS A 215 13.04 6.45 0.38
C HIS A 215 13.22 7.92 -0.05
N ARG A 216 12.23 8.81 0.16
CA ARG A 216 12.36 10.22 -0.25
C ARG A 216 13.48 10.90 0.54
N LYS A 217 14.62 11.15 -0.13
CA LYS A 217 15.81 11.82 0.42
C LYS A 217 15.65 13.34 0.59
N TRP A 218 14.67 13.95 -0.09
CA TRP A 218 14.42 15.38 -0.03
C TRP A 218 13.25 15.71 0.90
N GLN A 219 13.57 16.34 2.03
CA GLN A 219 12.79 17.38 2.73
C GLN A 219 13.58 17.95 3.89
#